data_AF-A0A2R7LPD8-F1
#
_entry.id   AF-A0A2R7LPD8-F1
#
_cell.length_a   1.000
_cell.length_b   1.000
_cell.length_c   1.000
_cell.angle_alpha   90.00
_cell.angle_beta   90.00
_cell.angle_gamma   90.00
#
_symmetry.space_group_name_H-M   'P 1'
#
loop_
_entity.id
_entity.type
_entity.pdbx_description
1 polymer ?
#
loop_
_entity_poly.entity_id
_entity_poly.type
_entity_poly.pdbx_seq_one_letter_code
_entity_poly.pdbx_strand_id
1 'polypeptide(L)'
;MKVQLDNLLDYKNKILWLKLKEQCTINVEYHLHSWYSVYSQNDTHTVYIPQGVALDSAAFAHELLHIQISNEEMELPSGIRYLIWGRPSIAMYFTDDLIEHIINCFNHIKMLPEFLKLGYRPDEFISDYMENKFTDFEAYKIVSNFIIKQQVPINQLQLIII
;
A
#
# COMPACT_ATOMS: atom_id res chain seq x y z
N MET A 1 -8.32 26.21 1.88
CA MET A 1 -6.94 26.60 1.49
C MET A 1 -6.61 25.84 0.22
N LYS A 2 -6.24 26.50 -0.88
CA LYS A 2 -5.99 25.79 -2.15
C LYS A 2 -4.59 25.18 -2.12
N VAL A 3 -4.47 23.88 -2.40
CA VAL A 3 -3.17 23.21 -2.50
C VAL A 3 -2.37 23.85 -3.63
N GLN A 4 -1.14 24.27 -3.35
CA GLN A 4 -0.20 24.69 -4.38
C GLN A 4 0.50 23.43 -4.93
N LEU A 5 0.02 22.96 -6.08
CA LEU A 5 0.49 21.74 -6.73
C LEU A 5 2.00 21.78 -7.04
N ASP A 6 2.56 22.97 -7.29
CA ASP A 6 3.98 23.15 -7.59
C ASP A 6 4.92 22.68 -6.46
N ASN A 7 4.43 22.56 -5.23
CA ASN A 7 5.20 22.06 -4.09
C ASN A 7 5.17 20.52 -3.97
N LEU A 8 4.28 19.85 -4.73
CA LEU A 8 4.17 18.39 -4.78
C LEU A 8 4.88 17.81 -6.01
N LEU A 9 5.06 18.63 -7.04
CA LEU A 9 5.69 18.25 -8.30
C LEU A 9 7.17 18.59 -8.31
N ASP A 10 7.97 17.64 -8.75
CA ASP A 10 9.38 17.85 -9.09
C ASP A 10 9.65 17.40 -10.53
N TYR A 11 10.91 17.43 -10.97
CA TYR A 11 11.25 17.00 -12.32
C TYR A 11 11.05 15.49 -12.56
N LYS A 12 11.02 14.67 -11.50
CA LYS A 12 10.88 13.21 -11.56
C LYS A 12 9.43 12.80 -11.78
N ASN A 13 8.49 13.38 -11.03
CA ASN A 13 7.08 12.98 -11.08
C ASN A 13 6.21 13.79 -12.06
N LYS A 14 6.70 14.92 -12.60
CA LYS A 14 5.92 15.81 -13.48
C LYS A 14 5.43 15.13 -14.75
N ILE A 15 6.23 14.26 -15.35
CA ILE A 15 5.83 13.52 -16.56
C ILE A 15 4.69 12.55 -16.23
N LEU A 16 4.81 11.81 -15.11
CA LEU A 16 3.76 10.91 -14.64
C LEU A 16 2.46 11.66 -14.35
N TRP A 17 2.54 12.80 -13.66
CA TRP A 17 1.39 13.65 -13.39
C TRP A 17 0.66 14.07 -14.68
N LEU A 18 1.40 14.58 -15.67
CA LEU A 18 0.81 15.00 -16.95
C LEU A 18 0.15 13.83 -17.69
N LYS A 19 0.81 12.67 -17.76
CA LYS A 19 0.25 11.44 -18.34
C LYS A 19 -1.09 11.09 -17.68
N LEU A 20 -1.14 11.05 -16.35
CA LEU A 20 -2.35 10.63 -15.64
C LEU A 20 -3.49 11.66 -15.77
N LYS A 21 -3.16 12.96 -15.83
CA LYS A 21 -4.15 14.02 -16.04
C LYS A 21 -4.82 13.98 -17.41
N GLU A 22 -4.20 13.35 -18.40
CA GLU A 22 -4.82 13.08 -19.72
C GLU A 22 -5.78 11.89 -19.67
N GLN A 23 -5.63 11.00 -18.69
CA GLN A 23 -6.36 9.73 -18.59
C GLN A 23 -7.52 9.78 -17.60
N CYS A 24 -7.42 10.57 -16.54
CA CYS A 24 -8.37 10.56 -15.43
C CYS A 24 -8.47 11.92 -14.73
N THR A 25 -9.49 12.07 -13.88
CA THR A 25 -9.65 13.24 -13.02
C THR A 25 -8.89 13.03 -11.72
N ILE A 26 -7.87 13.86 -11.47
CA ILE A 26 -7.13 13.86 -10.21
C ILE A 26 -7.40 15.16 -9.45
N ASN A 27 -7.91 15.01 -8.23
CA ASN A 27 -8.09 16.03 -7.21
C ASN A 27 -6.98 15.90 -6.16
N VAL A 28 -6.64 17.01 -5.51
CA VAL A 28 -5.68 17.02 -4.40
C VAL A 28 -6.28 17.79 -3.24
N GLU A 29 -6.37 17.14 -2.08
CA GLU A 29 -7.04 17.66 -0.89
C GLU A 29 -6.15 17.51 0.34
N TYR A 30 -6.19 18.48 1.25
CA TYR A 30 -5.57 18.32 2.57
C TYR A 30 -6.40 17.39 3.45
N HIS A 31 -5.76 16.57 4.28
CA HIS A 31 -6.40 15.86 5.37
C HIS A 31 -5.66 16.07 6.70
N LEU A 32 -6.21 15.51 7.79
CA LEU A 32 -5.64 15.63 9.14
C LEU A 32 -4.62 14.54 9.50
N HIS A 33 -4.49 13.49 8.69
CA HIS A 33 -3.50 12.44 8.93
C HIS A 33 -2.09 12.88 8.50
N SER A 34 -1.09 12.12 8.94
CA SER A 34 0.33 12.42 8.71
C SER A 34 0.93 11.69 7.50
N TRP A 35 0.10 11.04 6.68
CA TRP A 35 0.53 10.19 5.57
C TRP A 35 -0.17 10.59 4.28
N TYR A 36 0.42 10.23 3.14
CA TYR A 36 -0.25 10.40 1.86
C TYR A 36 -1.19 9.21 1.62
N SER A 37 -2.28 9.44 0.90
CA SER A 37 -3.18 8.36 0.51
C SER A 37 -4.01 8.76 -0.70
N VAL A 38 -4.39 7.79 -1.51
CA VAL A 38 -5.32 7.99 -2.62
C VAL A 38 -6.64 7.27 -2.36
N TYR A 39 -7.74 7.98 -2.62
CA TYR A 39 -9.05 7.38 -2.81
C TYR A 39 -9.42 7.41 -4.29
N SER A 40 -9.83 6.26 -4.82
CA SER A 40 -10.13 6.09 -6.24
C SER A 40 -11.54 5.57 -6.42
N GLN A 41 -12.32 6.23 -7.28
CA GLN A 41 -13.67 5.82 -7.64
C GLN A 41 -13.93 6.13 -9.11
N ASN A 42 -14.11 5.07 -9.91
CA ASN A 42 -14.15 5.17 -11.38
C ASN A 42 -12.88 5.89 -11.89
N ASP A 43 -13.02 6.80 -12.86
CA ASP A 43 -11.91 7.60 -13.40
C ASP A 43 -11.61 8.86 -12.58
N THR A 44 -12.03 8.90 -11.30
CA THR A 44 -11.78 10.02 -10.39
C THR A 44 -10.97 9.57 -9.19
N HIS A 45 -9.87 10.26 -8.95
CA HIS A 45 -8.94 9.99 -7.87
C HIS A 45 -8.76 11.25 -7.03
N THR A 46 -8.79 11.11 -5.72
CA THR A 46 -8.46 12.18 -4.78
C THR A 46 -7.21 11.77 -4.01
N VAL A 47 -6.12 12.50 -4.24
CA VAL A 47 -4.90 12.37 -3.46
C VAL A 47 -5.03 13.24 -2.22
N TYR A 48 -5.03 12.61 -1.05
CA TYR A 48 -5.00 13.30 0.21
C TYR A 48 -3.56 13.52 0.66
N ILE A 49 -3.26 14.77 1.04
CA ILE A 49 -1.94 15.19 1.51
C ILE A 49 -2.03 15.67 2.96
N PRO A 50 -0.99 15.46 3.78
CA PRO A 50 -1.01 15.84 5.18
C PRO A 50 -1.00 17.36 5.35
N GLN A 51 -1.84 17.87 6.26
CA GLN A 51 -1.90 19.28 6.60
C GLN A 51 -0.86 19.63 7.68
N GLY A 52 -0.18 20.78 7.52
CA GLY A 52 0.67 21.34 8.57
C GLY A 52 2.08 20.73 8.66
N VAL A 53 2.46 19.89 7.69
CA VAL A 53 3.81 19.34 7.54
C VAL A 53 4.43 19.76 6.20
N ALA A 54 5.75 19.58 6.08
CA ALA A 54 6.43 19.77 4.80
C ALA A 54 5.91 18.76 3.78
N LEU A 55 5.63 19.25 2.57
CA LEU A 55 5.17 18.39 1.48
C LEU A 55 6.34 17.60 0.90
N ASP A 56 6.07 16.35 0.55
CA ASP A 56 7.03 15.39 0.02
C ASP A 56 6.63 14.98 -1.39
N SER A 57 7.51 15.25 -2.36
CA SER A 57 7.28 14.91 -3.77
C SER A 57 7.39 13.41 -4.04
N ALA A 58 8.19 12.68 -3.24
CA ALA A 58 8.33 11.23 -3.34
C ALA A 58 7.06 10.54 -2.85
N ALA A 59 6.52 10.96 -1.69
CA ALA A 59 5.25 10.47 -1.21
C ALA A 59 4.09 10.81 -2.17
N PHE A 60 4.11 11.99 -2.78
CA PHE A 60 3.12 12.31 -3.82
C PHE A 60 3.27 11.41 -5.06
N ALA A 61 4.51 11.16 -5.52
CA ALA A 61 4.77 10.25 -6.64
C ALA A 61 4.32 8.81 -6.34
N HIS A 62 4.43 8.36 -5.08
CA HIS A 62 3.89 7.08 -4.62
C HIS A 62 2.38 6.98 -4.88
N GLU A 63 1.61 7.99 -4.49
CA GLU A 63 0.16 8.01 -4.75
C GLU A 63 -0.18 8.11 -6.24
N LEU A 64 0.62 8.82 -7.04
CA LEU A 64 0.43 8.83 -8.50
C LEU A 64 0.63 7.45 -9.12
N LEU A 65 1.59 6.67 -8.62
CA LEU A 65 1.80 5.29 -9.09
C LEU A 65 0.64 4.36 -8.68
N HIS A 66 0.01 4.58 -7.52
CA HIS A 66 -1.23 3.88 -7.18
C HIS A 66 -2.36 4.19 -8.18
N ILE A 67 -2.50 5.45 -8.61
CA ILE A 67 -3.45 5.85 -9.66
C ILE A 67 -3.10 5.15 -10.99
N GLN A 68 -1.82 5.15 -11.37
CA GLN A 68 -1.38 4.50 -12.61
C GLN A 68 -1.75 3.02 -12.63
N ILE A 69 -1.45 2.27 -11.57
CA ILE A 69 -1.80 0.85 -11.48
C ILE A 69 -3.31 0.65 -11.49
N SER A 70 -4.07 1.50 -10.78
CA SER A 70 -5.53 1.40 -10.79
C SER A 70 -6.12 1.55 -12.20
N ASN A 71 -5.51 2.38 -13.04
CA ASN A 71 -5.95 2.60 -14.42
C ASN A 71 -5.47 1.50 -15.38
N GLU A 72 -4.32 0.89 -15.10
CA GLU A 72 -3.71 -0.15 -15.95
C GLU A 72 -4.20 -1.57 -15.59
N GLU A 73 -4.62 -1.81 -14.33
CA GLU A 73 -4.84 -3.16 -13.78
C GLU A 73 -6.22 -3.38 -13.12
N MET A 74 -7.30 -3.11 -13.84
CA MET A 74 -8.68 -3.42 -13.39
C MET A 74 -8.87 -4.88 -12.91
N GLU A 75 -7.96 -5.81 -13.23
CA GLU A 75 -8.14 -7.25 -13.03
C GLU A 75 -7.44 -7.83 -11.78
N LEU A 76 -6.38 -7.22 -11.23
CA LEU A 76 -5.66 -7.87 -10.13
C LEU A 76 -6.44 -7.83 -8.80
N PRO A 77 -6.93 -6.67 -8.32
CA PRO A 77 -7.73 -6.62 -7.09
C PRO A 77 -9.02 -7.44 -7.20
N SER A 78 -9.70 -7.35 -8.34
CA SER A 78 -10.94 -8.06 -8.61
C SER A 78 -10.72 -9.57 -8.75
N GLY A 79 -9.64 -9.99 -9.41
CA GLY A 79 -9.24 -11.38 -9.54
C GLY A 79 -8.90 -12.04 -8.21
N ILE A 80 -8.12 -11.37 -7.34
CA ILE A 80 -7.80 -11.88 -6.00
C ILE A 80 -9.08 -12.07 -5.19
N ARG A 81 -9.96 -11.06 -5.16
CA ARG A 81 -11.26 -11.16 -4.47
C ARG A 81 -12.11 -12.30 -5.01
N TYR A 82 -12.20 -12.41 -6.33
CA TYR A 82 -12.99 -13.46 -6.98
C TYR A 82 -12.46 -14.85 -6.63
N LEU A 83 -11.13 -15.04 -6.63
CA LEU A 83 -10.52 -16.32 -6.28
C LEU A 83 -10.76 -16.72 -4.82
N ILE A 84 -10.69 -15.76 -3.89
CA ILE A 84 -10.90 -16.00 -2.47
C ILE A 84 -12.39 -16.22 -2.17
N TRP A 85 -13.25 -15.30 -2.61
CA TRP A 85 -14.69 -15.34 -2.33
C TRP A 85 -15.46 -16.36 -3.14
N GLY A 86 -14.96 -16.75 -4.31
CA GLY A 86 -15.51 -17.85 -5.10
C GLY A 86 -15.33 -19.23 -4.45
N ARG A 87 -14.58 -19.34 -3.35
CA ARG A 87 -14.26 -20.61 -2.68
C ARG A 87 -14.56 -20.52 -1.18
N PRO A 88 -15.72 -21.00 -0.70
CA PRO A 88 -16.11 -20.91 0.71
C PRO A 88 -15.08 -21.50 1.69
N SER A 89 -14.36 -22.55 1.28
CA SER A 89 -13.31 -23.18 2.09
C SER A 89 -12.08 -22.29 2.28
N ILE A 90 -11.81 -21.37 1.35
CA ILE A 90 -10.70 -20.41 1.43
C ILE A 90 -11.19 -19.14 2.13
N ALA A 91 -12.36 -18.65 1.72
CA ALA A 91 -13.01 -17.45 2.24
C ALA A 91 -12.98 -17.35 3.78
N MET A 92 -13.20 -18.47 4.50
CA MET A 92 -13.23 -18.47 5.96
C MET A 92 -11.93 -18.01 6.65
N TYR A 93 -10.81 -17.98 5.92
CA TYR A 93 -9.50 -17.59 6.44
C TYR A 93 -9.14 -16.13 6.14
N PHE A 94 -9.94 -15.43 5.35
CA PHE A 94 -9.65 -14.07 4.90
C PHE A 94 -10.68 -13.09 5.45
N THR A 95 -10.19 -11.94 5.91
CA THR A 95 -11.01 -10.75 6.15
C THR A 95 -10.82 -9.80 4.97
N ASP A 96 -11.76 -8.86 4.78
CA ASP A 96 -11.59 -7.82 3.76
C ASP A 96 -10.27 -7.06 3.98
N ASP A 97 -9.96 -6.66 5.22
CA ASP A 97 -8.70 -5.98 5.56
C ASP A 97 -7.45 -6.76 5.14
N LEU A 98 -7.46 -8.09 5.32
CA LEU A 98 -6.34 -8.94 4.90
C LEU A 98 -6.22 -8.98 3.37
N ILE A 99 -7.35 -9.03 2.67
CA ILE A 99 -7.38 -9.01 1.20
C ILE A 99 -6.87 -7.67 0.67
N GLU A 100 -7.33 -6.55 1.25
CA GLU A 100 -6.82 -5.21 0.91
C GLU A 100 -5.31 -5.13 1.13
N HIS A 101 -4.82 -5.66 2.26
CA HIS A 101 -3.39 -5.67 2.55
C HIS A 101 -2.60 -6.46 1.52
N ILE A 102 -3.06 -7.65 1.14
CA ILE A 102 -2.43 -8.48 0.10
C ILE A 102 -2.40 -7.73 -1.23
N ILE A 103 -3.51 -7.12 -1.64
CA ILE A 103 -3.60 -6.32 -2.87
C ILE A 103 -2.61 -5.15 -2.81
N ASN A 104 -2.54 -4.45 -1.69
CA ASN A 104 -1.60 -3.36 -1.49
C ASN A 104 -0.14 -3.82 -1.61
N CYS A 105 0.21 -4.97 -1.04
CA CYS A 105 1.55 -5.55 -1.20
C CYS A 105 1.86 -5.87 -2.67
N PHE A 106 0.91 -6.43 -3.42
CA PHE A 106 1.12 -6.69 -4.85
C PHE A 106 1.30 -5.40 -5.66
N ASN A 107 0.50 -4.37 -5.37
CA ASN A 107 0.67 -3.05 -5.98
C ASN A 107 2.06 -2.51 -5.68
N HIS A 108 2.51 -2.56 -4.42
CA HIS A 108 3.84 -2.09 -4.03
C HIS A 108 4.98 -2.84 -4.73
N ILE A 109 4.86 -4.16 -4.91
CA ILE A 109 5.84 -4.94 -5.69
C ILE A 109 5.94 -4.42 -7.14
N LYS A 110 4.82 -4.06 -7.76
CA LYS A 110 4.77 -3.53 -9.14
C LYS A 110 5.22 -2.07 -9.24
N MET A 111 4.87 -1.26 -8.24
CA MET A 111 5.21 0.17 -8.20
C MET A 111 6.69 0.39 -7.96
N LEU A 112 7.34 -0.44 -7.14
CA LEU A 112 8.73 -0.21 -6.74
C LEU A 112 9.68 -0.04 -7.94
N PRO A 113 9.69 -0.91 -8.96
CA PRO A 113 10.50 -0.69 -10.17
C PRO A 113 10.21 0.65 -10.87
N GLU A 114 8.95 1.03 -11.00
CA GLU A 114 8.57 2.31 -11.65
C GLU A 114 8.99 3.52 -10.81
N PHE A 115 8.82 3.45 -9.48
CA PHE A 115 9.27 4.47 -8.55
C PHE A 115 10.78 4.71 -8.63
N LEU A 116 11.56 3.63 -8.71
CA LEU A 116 13.01 3.70 -8.90
C LEU A 116 13.39 4.25 -10.29
N LYS A 117 12.63 3.91 -11.34
CA LYS A 117 12.84 4.47 -12.70
C LYS A 117 12.59 5.99 -12.76
N LEU A 118 11.69 6.52 -11.94
CA LEU A 118 11.51 7.98 -11.79
C LEU A 118 12.74 8.63 -11.14
N GLY A 119 13.62 7.86 -10.51
CA GLY A 119 14.87 8.33 -9.91
C GLY A 119 14.76 8.65 -8.41
N TYR A 120 13.72 8.15 -7.74
CA TYR A 120 13.63 8.17 -6.27
C TYR A 120 14.46 7.04 -5.65
N ARG A 121 14.82 7.19 -4.38
CA ARG A 121 15.59 6.18 -3.64
C ARG A 121 14.66 5.14 -3.02
N PRO A 122 15.14 3.90 -2.77
CA PRO A 122 14.33 2.87 -2.11
C PRO A 122 13.80 3.27 -0.71
N ASP A 123 14.59 4.04 0.06
CA ASP A 123 14.21 4.53 1.40
C ASP A 123 13.10 5.59 1.36
N GLU A 124 12.78 6.13 0.19
CA GLU A 124 11.68 7.09 -0.02
C GLU A 124 10.36 6.39 -0.41
N PHE A 125 10.38 5.06 -0.62
CA PHE A 125 9.22 4.34 -1.18
C PHE A 125 8.12 4.06 -0.15
N ILE A 126 8.49 3.70 1.09
CA ILE A 126 7.58 3.47 2.21
C ILE A 126 8.15 4.14 3.45
N SER A 127 7.30 4.79 4.26
CA SER A 127 7.75 5.57 5.41
C SER A 127 8.43 4.73 6.50
N ASP A 128 8.09 3.45 6.57
CA ASP A 128 8.57 2.48 7.56
C ASP A 128 9.65 1.55 6.98
N TYR A 129 10.36 1.98 5.92
CA TYR A 129 11.34 1.15 5.20
C TYR A 129 12.41 0.54 6.12
N MET A 130 12.86 1.29 7.12
CA MET A 130 13.90 0.86 8.07
C MET A 130 13.33 0.21 9.33
N GLU A 131 12.01 0.08 9.47
CA GLU A 131 11.40 -0.50 10.66
C GLU A 131 11.44 -2.02 10.62
N ASN A 132 11.93 -2.64 11.70
CA ASN A 132 11.82 -4.09 11.86
C ASN A 132 10.38 -4.46 12.23
N LYS A 133 9.61 -4.92 11.24
CA LYS A 133 8.20 -5.35 11.40
C LYS A 133 8.06 -6.77 11.95
N PHE A 134 9.17 -7.49 12.12
CA PHE A 134 9.18 -8.87 12.61
C PHE A 134 10.21 -9.04 13.72
N THR A 135 9.81 -8.63 14.91
CA THR A 135 10.54 -8.79 16.16
C THR A 135 10.23 -10.14 16.80
N ASP A 136 11.02 -10.51 17.81
CA ASP A 136 10.77 -11.70 18.64
C ASP A 136 9.38 -11.68 19.28
N PHE A 137 8.82 -10.50 19.54
CA PHE A 137 7.47 -10.36 20.09
C PHE A 137 6.39 -10.75 19.07
N GLU A 138 6.50 -10.33 17.81
CA GLU A 138 5.59 -10.77 16.76
C GLU A 138 5.73 -12.28 16.53
N ALA A 139 6.96 -12.80 16.47
CA ALA A 139 7.21 -14.24 16.34
C ALA A 139 6.54 -15.02 17.48
N TYR A 140 6.73 -14.60 18.74
CA TYR A 140 6.08 -15.21 19.90
C TYR A 140 4.55 -15.16 19.81
N LYS A 141 3.97 -14.04 19.38
CA LYS A 141 2.52 -13.89 19.19
C LYS A 141 1.98 -14.89 18.17
N ILE A 142 2.65 -15.04 17.02
CA ILE A 142 2.22 -15.97 15.97
C ILE A 142 2.25 -17.41 16.49
N VAL A 143 3.37 -17.81 17.11
CA VAL A 143 3.53 -19.17 17.67
C VAL A 143 2.48 -19.43 18.75
N SER A 144 2.29 -18.50 19.68
CA SER A 144 1.30 -18.63 20.76
C SER A 144 -0.12 -18.78 20.20
N ASN A 145 -0.49 -17.96 19.21
CA ASN A 145 -1.81 -18.04 18.56
C ASN A 145 -2.02 -19.34 17.78
N PHE A 146 -0.98 -19.85 17.13
CA PHE A 146 -1.03 -21.14 16.44
C PHE A 146 -1.25 -22.29 17.42
N ILE A 147 -0.52 -22.30 18.54
CA ILE A 147 -0.62 -23.31 19.60
C ILE A 147 -2.02 -23.31 20.23
N ILE A 148 -2.54 -22.13 20.58
CA ILE A 148 -3.88 -21.98 21.18
C ILE A 148 -4.96 -22.48 20.22
N LYS A 149 -4.87 -22.14 18.92
CA LYS A 149 -5.85 -22.59 17.92
C LYS A 149 -5.77 -24.09 17.59
N GLN A 150 -4.59 -24.69 17.71
CA GLN A 150 -4.37 -26.12 17.45
C GLN A 150 -4.56 -27.01 18.69
N GLN A 151 -4.80 -26.44 19.87
CA GLN A 151 -4.78 -27.16 21.16
C GLN A 151 -3.48 -27.97 21.39
N VAL A 152 -2.37 -27.54 20.80
CA VAL A 152 -1.09 -28.25 20.91
C VAL A 152 -0.52 -27.98 22.31
N PRO A 153 -0.16 -29.01 23.09
CA PRO A 153 0.38 -28.79 24.42
C PRO A 153 1.79 -28.17 24.36
N ILE A 154 2.01 -27.16 25.22
CA ILE A 154 3.19 -26.27 25.29
C ILE A 154 4.52 -27.03 25.40
N ASN A 155 4.51 -28.27 25.88
CA ASN A 155 5.69 -29.11 26.08
C ASN A 155 6.34 -29.64 24.78
N GLN A 156 5.77 -29.39 23.60
CA GLN A 156 6.35 -29.79 22.30
C GLN A 156 7.15 -28.67 21.61
N LEU A 157 7.39 -27.54 22.28
CA LEU A 157 7.98 -26.31 21.72
C LEU A 157 9.49 -26.33 21.44
N GLN A 158 10.24 -27.38 21.83
CA GLN A 158 11.71 -27.37 21.71
C GLN A 158 12.27 -27.56 20.28
N LEU A 159 11.43 -27.69 19.25
CA LEU A 159 11.89 -28.05 17.89
C LEU A 159 11.60 -27.02 16.79
N ILE A 160 11.02 -25.86 17.11
CA ILE A 160 10.63 -24.85 16.10
C ILE A 160 11.28 -23.50 16.42
N ILE A 161 12.57 -23.50 16.74
CA ILE A 161 13.43 -22.29 16.66
C ILE A 161 14.82 -22.79 16.21
N ILE A 162 15.03 -22.91 14.90
CA ILE A 162 16.35 -22.88 14.24
C ILE A 162 16.18 -22.04 12.97
#